data_AF-A0A970DS16-F1
#
_entry.id   AF-A0A970DS16-F1
#
_cell.length_a   1.000
_cell.length_b   1.000
_cell.length_c   1.000
_cell.angle_alpha   90.00
_cell.angle_beta   90.00
_cell.angle_gamma   90.00
#
_symmetry.space_group_name_H-M   'P 1'
#
loop_
_entity.id
_entity.type
_entity.pdbx_description
1 polymer ?
#
loop_
_entity_poly.entity_id
_entity_poly.type
_entity_poly.pdbx_seq_one_letter_code
_entity_poly.pdbx_strand_id
1 'polypeptide(L)'
;LKRVEAEGDNPMGDILWGGSLSTLEPKKEYFEKYKSVNEEFVYDEYKNEDGTITRFSVIPSVIMVNKNLIGDIKIEGYEDLLNPALKGKIANADPTKSSSSFEQIVNQLYAMGNGDPEKGWDYVAKLTKNLDGKLLSGSSAVYKGVGDGEYTVGLTFEEVAVKYVKDGAPVEIVYPKEGTIAKPDGVVIIKNAKNMENAKKFIDYVTSKEAQDLIVNELNRRSVRKDVGPAAGLKTLEEIKLIQDDEKWVNDNKQAIMDKYKEIFTSN
;
A
#
# COMPACT_ATOMS: atom_id res chain seq x y z
N LEU A 1 -18.91 2.39 1.85
CA LEU A 1 -19.06 3.75 2.42
C LEU A 1 -20.34 4.43 1.98
N LYS A 2 -20.51 4.86 0.72
CA LYS A 2 -21.80 5.46 0.26
C LYS A 2 -23.06 4.67 0.65
N ARG A 3 -22.99 3.34 0.58
CA ARG A 3 -24.07 2.45 1.04
C ARG A 3 -24.33 2.56 2.55
N VAL A 4 -23.29 2.53 3.37
CA VAL A 4 -23.38 2.68 4.84
C VAL A 4 -24.00 4.04 5.17
N GLU A 5 -23.57 5.10 4.49
CA GLU A 5 -24.13 6.45 4.64
C GLU A 5 -25.62 6.51 4.29
N ALA A 6 -26.02 5.86 3.19
CA ALA A 6 -27.40 5.84 2.71
C ALA A 6 -28.33 5.00 3.61
N GLU A 7 -27.82 3.96 4.27
CA GLU A 7 -28.59 3.12 5.19
C GLU A 7 -28.81 3.79 6.56
N GLY A 8 -27.96 4.77 6.93
CA GLY A 8 -28.13 5.60 8.11
C GLY A 8 -28.32 4.78 9.39
N ASP A 9 -29.39 5.06 10.13
CA ASP A 9 -29.68 4.39 11.41
C ASP A 9 -30.24 2.96 11.29
N ASN A 10 -30.46 2.45 10.07
CA ASN A 10 -30.93 1.08 9.83
C ASN A 10 -29.96 0.33 8.90
N PRO A 11 -28.73 0.04 9.36
CA PRO A 11 -27.72 -0.61 8.53
C PRO A 11 -28.13 -2.03 8.14
N MET A 12 -27.68 -2.44 6.96
CA MET A 12 -27.89 -3.79 6.43
C MET A 12 -26.69 -4.71 6.58
N GLY A 13 -25.54 -4.17 6.99
CA GLY A 13 -24.36 -4.93 7.39
C GLY A 13 -23.92 -4.59 8.81
N ASP A 14 -23.15 -5.48 9.42
CA ASP A 14 -22.58 -5.27 10.75
C ASP A 14 -21.10 -4.81 10.69
N ILE A 15 -20.36 -5.31 9.69
CA ILE A 15 -18.94 -5.04 9.47
C ILE A 15 -18.75 -4.45 8.08
N LEU A 16 -17.90 -3.44 7.98
CA LEU A 16 -17.26 -3.05 6.73
C LEU A 16 -15.77 -3.43 6.83
N TRP A 17 -15.34 -4.36 5.97
CA TRP A 17 -13.99 -4.90 5.98
C TRP A 17 -13.23 -4.49 4.73
N GLY A 18 -12.10 -3.83 4.93
CA GLY A 18 -11.26 -3.29 3.88
C GLY A 18 -11.47 -1.79 3.68
N GLY A 19 -10.51 -1.18 2.99
CA GLY A 19 -10.46 0.25 2.76
C GLY A 19 -9.29 0.88 3.51
N SER A 20 -8.63 1.81 2.83
CA SER A 20 -7.56 2.60 3.42
C SER A 20 -8.12 3.56 4.46
N LEU A 21 -7.30 3.90 5.46
CA LEU A 21 -7.63 4.87 6.50
C LEU A 21 -8.13 6.20 5.93
N SER A 22 -7.51 6.67 4.84
CA SER A 22 -7.94 7.84 4.10
C SER A 22 -9.42 7.87 3.69
N THR A 23 -10.01 6.69 3.43
CA THR A 23 -11.42 6.59 3.05
C THR A 23 -12.33 6.37 4.25
N LEU A 24 -11.83 5.71 5.30
CA LEU A 24 -12.59 5.36 6.49
C LEU A 24 -12.65 6.52 7.49
N GLU A 25 -11.55 7.23 7.72
CA GLU A 25 -11.44 8.30 8.72
C GLU A 25 -12.47 9.43 8.50
N PRO A 26 -12.72 9.92 7.27
CA PRO A 26 -13.76 10.93 7.02
C PRO A 26 -15.19 10.43 7.29
N LYS A 27 -15.37 9.12 7.49
CA LYS A 27 -16.66 8.45 7.69
C LYS A 27 -16.78 7.82 9.08
N LYS A 28 -15.86 8.14 9.99
CA LYS A 28 -15.83 7.58 11.35
C LYS A 28 -17.11 7.80 12.16
N GLU A 29 -17.89 8.82 11.82
CA GLU A 29 -19.19 9.08 12.43
C GLU A 29 -20.21 7.96 12.19
N TYR A 30 -20.01 7.10 11.18
CA TYR A 30 -20.84 5.95 10.87
C TYR A 30 -20.35 4.64 11.52
N PHE A 31 -19.24 4.67 12.27
CA PHE A 31 -18.63 3.47 12.84
C PHE A 31 -18.76 3.42 14.36
N GLU A 32 -19.00 2.22 14.88
CA GLU A 32 -19.10 1.97 16.30
C GLU A 32 -17.72 1.97 16.95
N LYS A 33 -17.62 2.51 18.16
CA LYS A 33 -16.36 2.49 18.93
C LYS A 33 -16.18 1.13 19.59
N TYR A 34 -15.13 0.43 19.18
CA TYR A 34 -14.70 -0.80 19.78
C TYR A 34 -13.18 -1.00 19.64
N LYS A 35 -12.53 -1.29 20.76
CA LYS A 35 -11.11 -1.61 20.81
C LYS A 35 -10.97 -3.11 21.00
N SER A 36 -10.21 -3.75 20.10
CA SER A 36 -9.99 -5.19 20.15
C SER A 36 -9.27 -5.59 21.45
N VAL A 37 -9.55 -6.79 21.95
CA VAL A 37 -8.76 -7.38 23.05
C VAL A 37 -7.30 -7.63 22.65
N ASN A 38 -7.00 -7.64 21.36
CA ASN A 38 -5.67 -7.90 20.81
C ASN A 38 -4.82 -6.64 20.59
N GLU A 39 -5.33 -5.45 20.94
CA GLU A 39 -4.69 -4.18 20.61
C GLU A 39 -3.28 -4.02 21.21
N GLU A 40 -2.98 -4.68 22.33
CA GLU A 40 -1.65 -4.64 22.96
C GLU A 40 -0.55 -5.24 22.06
N PHE A 41 -0.92 -6.18 21.19
CA PHE A 41 0.01 -6.86 20.29
C PHE A 41 0.21 -6.10 18.97
N VAL A 42 -0.60 -5.08 18.67
CA VAL A 42 -0.53 -4.30 17.43
C VAL A 42 0.66 -3.33 17.49
N TYR A 43 1.36 -3.15 16.36
CA TYR A 43 2.39 -2.11 16.19
C TYR A 43 1.86 -0.73 16.61
N ASP A 44 2.67 0.07 17.31
CA ASP A 44 2.16 1.28 17.97
C ASP A 44 1.59 2.28 16.94
N GLU A 45 2.19 2.36 15.76
CA GLU A 45 1.74 3.15 14.62
C GLU A 45 0.42 2.68 13.99
N TYR A 46 -0.01 1.44 14.24
CA TYR A 46 -1.24 0.86 13.70
C TYR A 46 -2.34 0.68 14.74
N LYS A 47 -2.12 1.12 15.98
CA LYS A 47 -3.11 1.01 17.04
C LYS A 47 -4.37 1.83 16.75
N ASN A 48 -5.51 1.23 17.01
CA ASN A 48 -6.81 1.87 17.08
C ASN A 48 -6.96 2.61 18.42
N GLU A 49 -6.40 3.82 18.50
CA GLU A 49 -6.41 4.59 19.75
C GLU A 49 -7.81 5.02 20.18
N ASP A 50 -8.61 5.52 19.23
CA ASP A 50 -9.94 6.09 19.48
C ASP A 50 -11.08 5.06 19.49
N GLY A 51 -10.76 3.81 19.09
CA GLY A 51 -11.67 2.68 19.03
C GLY A 51 -12.50 2.62 17.75
N THR A 52 -12.34 3.52 16.79
CA THR A 52 -13.30 3.62 15.67
C THR A 52 -12.91 2.78 14.45
N ILE A 53 -11.60 2.67 14.17
CA ILE A 53 -11.10 1.96 12.98
C ILE A 53 -10.01 0.98 13.39
N THR A 54 -10.32 -0.32 13.37
CA THR A 54 -9.33 -1.35 13.67
C THR A 54 -8.47 -1.60 12.44
N ARG A 55 -7.14 -1.54 12.58
CA ARG A 55 -6.23 -1.91 11.50
C ARG A 55 -6.06 -3.43 11.51
N PHE A 56 -6.09 -4.09 10.35
CA PHE A 56 -6.02 -5.56 10.29
C PHE A 56 -4.96 -6.12 9.34
N SER A 57 -4.43 -5.32 8.40
CA SER A 57 -3.31 -5.74 7.56
C SER A 57 -2.51 -4.52 7.14
N VAL A 58 -1.25 -4.73 6.74
CA VAL A 58 -0.34 -3.68 6.28
C VAL A 58 0.15 -4.00 4.87
N ILE A 59 0.18 -3.00 4.00
CA ILE A 59 0.65 -3.13 2.61
C ILE A 59 1.78 -2.13 2.33
N PRO A 60 3.04 -2.59 2.30
CA PRO A 60 4.16 -1.79 1.82
C PRO A 60 4.13 -1.54 0.31
N SER A 61 4.51 -0.33 -0.08
CA SER A 61 4.93 -0.02 -1.46
C SER A 61 6.33 -0.57 -1.71
N VAL A 62 6.52 -1.34 -2.79
CA VAL A 62 7.80 -1.99 -3.12
C VAL A 62 8.18 -1.81 -4.57
N ILE A 63 9.45 -2.05 -4.86
CA ILE A 63 9.97 -2.22 -6.22
C ILE A 63 10.06 -3.72 -6.49
N MET A 64 9.45 -4.18 -7.57
CA MET A 64 9.53 -5.57 -8.04
C MET A 64 10.52 -5.61 -9.21
N VAL A 65 11.55 -6.45 -9.12
CA VAL A 65 12.63 -6.53 -10.11
C VAL A 65 12.64 -7.92 -10.75
N ASN A 66 12.71 -7.99 -12.08
CA ASN A 66 12.88 -9.25 -12.81
C ASN A 66 14.37 -9.61 -12.89
N LYS A 67 14.75 -10.69 -12.20
CA LYS A 67 16.12 -11.21 -12.08
C LYS A 67 16.72 -11.68 -13.40
N ASN A 68 15.89 -12.09 -14.36
CA ASN A 68 16.37 -12.51 -15.69
C ASN A 68 16.72 -11.32 -16.60
N LEU A 69 16.18 -10.14 -16.32
CA LEU A 69 16.32 -8.96 -17.18
C LEU A 69 17.25 -7.88 -16.61
N ILE A 70 17.46 -7.87 -15.29
CA ILE A 70 18.16 -6.78 -14.61
C ILE A 70 19.66 -6.74 -14.92
N GLY A 71 20.28 -7.89 -15.24
CA GLY A 71 21.72 -7.99 -15.48
C GLY A 71 22.52 -7.57 -14.25
N ASP A 72 23.54 -6.74 -14.44
CA ASP A 72 24.43 -6.27 -13.37
C ASP A 72 23.93 -5.00 -12.66
N ILE A 73 22.75 -4.49 -13.03
CA ILE A 73 22.19 -3.27 -12.41
C ILE A 73 21.70 -3.61 -11.01
N LYS A 74 22.28 -2.99 -9.99
CA LYS A 74 21.80 -3.13 -8.62
C LYS A 74 20.67 -2.13 -8.35
N ILE A 75 19.54 -2.62 -7.83
CA ILE A 75 18.42 -1.78 -7.37
C ILE A 75 18.32 -1.90 -5.86
N GLU A 76 18.63 -0.82 -5.15
CA GLU A 76 18.46 -0.69 -3.69
C GLU A 76 17.35 0.30 -3.33
N GLY A 77 16.95 1.16 -4.27
CA GLY A 77 15.87 2.10 -4.05
C GLY A 77 15.54 2.95 -5.26
N TYR A 78 14.92 4.08 -4.98
CA TYR A 78 14.34 4.94 -6.00
C TYR A 78 15.40 5.61 -6.87
N GLU A 79 16.52 6.06 -6.30
CA GLU A 79 17.56 6.72 -7.07
C GLU A 79 18.13 5.82 -8.19
N ASP A 80 18.22 4.52 -7.95
CA ASP A 80 18.74 3.54 -8.92
C ASP A 80 17.84 3.41 -10.16
N LEU A 81 16.55 3.78 -10.04
CA LEU A 81 15.60 3.80 -11.15
C LEU A 81 15.89 4.93 -12.16
N LEU A 82 16.74 5.90 -11.80
CA LEU A 82 17.20 6.95 -12.69
C LEU A 82 18.31 6.47 -13.65
N ASN A 83 18.80 5.24 -13.50
CA ASN A 83 19.80 4.65 -14.40
C ASN A 83 19.30 4.66 -15.87
N PRO A 84 20.03 5.30 -16.81
CA PRO A 84 19.62 5.37 -18.22
C PRO A 84 19.42 4.00 -18.89
N ALA A 85 20.07 2.94 -18.40
CA ALA A 85 19.91 1.58 -18.93
C ALA A 85 18.52 0.98 -18.65
N LEU A 86 17.76 1.57 -17.73
CA LEU A 86 16.37 1.22 -17.40
C LEU A 86 15.33 2.02 -18.20
N LYS A 87 15.76 2.98 -19.05
CA LYS A 87 14.83 3.77 -19.85
C LYS A 87 13.94 2.87 -20.71
N GLY A 88 12.62 3.03 -20.56
CA GLY A 88 11.58 2.26 -21.24
C GLY A 88 11.38 0.83 -20.74
N LYS A 89 12.07 0.45 -19.64
CA LYS A 89 12.02 -0.89 -19.00
C LYS A 89 11.39 -0.88 -17.61
N ILE A 90 10.91 0.27 -17.14
CA ILE A 90 10.21 0.42 -15.88
C ILE A 90 8.70 0.39 -16.15
N ALA A 91 8.00 -0.58 -15.59
CA ALA A 91 6.56 -0.67 -15.58
C ALA A 91 6.00 0.26 -14.50
N ASN A 92 5.18 1.21 -14.94
CA ASN A 92 4.32 2.01 -14.08
C ASN A 92 2.97 2.21 -14.77
N ALA A 93 1.91 2.44 -14.00
CA ALA A 93 0.58 2.71 -14.53
C ALA A 93 0.14 4.15 -14.26
N ASP A 94 -0.90 4.56 -14.97
CA ASP A 94 -1.57 5.85 -14.74
C ASP A 94 -2.16 5.90 -13.32
N PRO A 95 -1.73 6.84 -12.45
CA PRO A 95 -2.21 6.92 -11.07
C PRO A 95 -3.69 7.26 -10.96
N THR A 96 -4.32 7.81 -12.01
CA THR A 96 -5.78 8.03 -12.03
C THR A 96 -6.57 6.73 -12.20
N LYS A 97 -5.91 5.66 -12.67
CA LYS A 97 -6.51 4.34 -12.94
C LYS A 97 -5.98 3.24 -12.01
N SER A 98 -4.95 3.55 -11.23
CA SER A 98 -4.17 2.59 -10.43
C SER A 98 -3.92 3.15 -9.03
N SER A 99 -4.57 2.57 -8.03
CA SER A 99 -4.31 2.91 -6.62
C SER A 99 -2.86 2.63 -6.22
N SER A 100 -2.29 1.54 -6.74
CA SER A 100 -0.88 1.19 -6.48
C SER A 100 0.07 2.23 -7.05
N SER A 101 -0.20 2.73 -8.26
CA SER A 101 0.63 3.79 -8.85
C SER A 101 0.46 5.13 -8.15
N PHE A 102 -0.74 5.45 -7.66
CA PHE A 102 -0.95 6.63 -6.83
C PHE A 102 -0.14 6.55 -5.52
N GLU A 103 -0.24 5.43 -4.78
CA GLU A 103 0.51 5.24 -3.54
C GLU A 103 2.03 5.19 -3.77
N GLN A 104 2.48 4.69 -4.93
CA GLN A 104 3.89 4.75 -5.31
C GLN A 104 4.38 6.18 -5.56
N ILE A 105 3.56 7.05 -6.19
CA ILE A 105 3.92 8.47 -6.32
C ILE A 105 4.01 9.11 -4.94
N VAL A 106 3.03 8.88 -4.06
CA VAL A 106 3.07 9.41 -2.68
C VAL A 106 4.34 8.94 -1.98
N ASN A 107 4.67 7.64 -2.03
CA ASN A 107 5.89 7.12 -1.45
C ASN A 107 7.15 7.81 -2.00
N GLN A 108 7.23 8.01 -3.32
CA GLN A 108 8.37 8.68 -3.94
C GLN A 108 8.49 10.14 -3.50
N LEU A 109 7.36 10.86 -3.42
CA LEU A 109 7.35 12.25 -2.97
C LEU A 109 7.91 12.40 -1.56
N TYR A 110 7.47 11.56 -0.63
CA TYR A 110 7.96 11.60 0.75
C TYR A 110 9.38 11.04 0.89
N ALA A 111 9.71 9.91 0.25
CA ALA A 111 11.03 9.30 0.35
C ALA A 111 12.12 10.19 -0.25
N MET A 112 11.89 10.75 -1.44
CA MET A 112 12.87 11.57 -2.15
C MET A 112 12.81 13.04 -1.72
N GLY A 113 11.71 13.47 -1.10
CA GLY A 113 11.55 14.79 -0.49
C GLY A 113 12.01 14.88 0.97
N ASN A 114 12.56 13.79 1.54
CA ASN A 114 12.94 13.69 2.95
C ASN A 114 11.79 14.06 3.91
N GLY A 115 10.60 13.55 3.64
CA GLY A 115 9.37 13.80 4.39
C GLY A 115 8.56 15.00 3.92
N ASP A 116 9.09 15.83 3.02
CA ASP A 116 8.36 16.94 2.40
C ASP A 116 7.93 16.58 0.97
N PRO A 117 6.64 16.28 0.73
CA PRO A 117 6.19 15.81 -0.57
C PRO A 117 6.38 16.83 -1.70
N GLU A 118 6.46 18.14 -1.40
CA GLU A 118 6.71 19.14 -2.44
C GLU A 118 8.14 19.08 -2.98
N LYS A 119 9.10 18.57 -2.19
CA LYS A 119 10.50 18.43 -2.60
C LYS A 119 10.80 17.17 -3.43
N GLY A 120 9.89 16.20 -3.44
CA GLY A 120 10.08 14.95 -4.18
C GLY A 120 9.75 15.05 -5.68
N TRP A 121 9.13 16.14 -6.14
CA TRP A 121 8.69 16.27 -7.53
C TRP A 121 9.83 16.29 -8.55
N ASP A 122 11.02 16.79 -8.19
CA ASP A 122 12.20 16.76 -9.05
C ASP A 122 12.63 15.33 -9.38
N TYR A 123 12.52 14.42 -8.41
CA TYR A 123 12.78 13.00 -8.65
C TYR A 123 11.71 12.39 -9.57
N VAL A 124 10.42 12.67 -9.31
CA VAL A 124 9.31 12.17 -10.14
C VAL A 124 9.47 12.64 -11.60
N ALA A 125 9.88 13.88 -11.82
CA ALA A 125 10.18 14.41 -13.15
C ALA A 125 11.35 13.70 -13.85
N LYS A 126 12.38 13.28 -13.10
CA LYS A 126 13.49 12.48 -13.65
C LYS A 126 13.05 11.05 -13.96
N LEU A 127 12.29 10.42 -13.05
CA LEU A 127 11.81 9.05 -13.22
C LEU A 127 10.87 8.93 -14.42
N THR A 128 9.95 9.88 -14.61
CA THR A 128 9.01 9.87 -15.74
C THR A 128 9.71 9.88 -17.11
N LYS A 129 10.88 10.51 -17.23
CA LYS A 129 11.71 10.42 -18.45
C LYS A 129 12.24 9.01 -18.72
N ASN A 130 12.53 8.26 -17.66
CA ASN A 130 12.93 6.85 -17.78
C ASN A 130 11.75 5.91 -18.04
N LEU A 131 10.50 6.36 -17.88
CA LEU A 131 9.33 5.58 -18.32
C LEU A 131 9.17 5.58 -19.86
N ASP A 132 9.89 6.45 -20.58
CA ASP A 132 9.91 6.51 -22.05
C ASP A 132 8.51 6.67 -22.67
N GLY A 133 7.68 7.51 -22.06
CA GLY A 133 6.31 7.77 -22.53
C GLY A 133 5.34 6.60 -22.34
N LYS A 134 5.71 5.57 -21.55
CA LYS A 134 4.86 4.39 -21.31
C LYS A 134 4.18 4.48 -19.95
N LEU A 135 2.85 4.39 -19.96
CA LEU A 135 2.04 4.07 -18.79
C LEU A 135 1.14 2.89 -19.11
N LEU A 136 1.13 1.93 -18.20
CA LEU A 136 0.29 0.75 -18.29
C LEU A 136 -1.15 1.05 -17.84
N SER A 137 -2.07 0.17 -18.23
CA SER A 137 -3.51 0.37 -18.06
C SER A 137 -4.00 0.33 -16.61
N GLY A 138 -3.20 -0.22 -15.68
CA GLY A 138 -3.53 -0.28 -14.25
C GLY A 138 -2.50 -1.12 -13.47
N SER A 139 -2.70 -1.25 -12.15
CA SER A 139 -1.81 -1.97 -11.24
C SER A 139 -1.47 -3.39 -11.74
N SER A 140 -2.45 -4.08 -12.33
CA SER A 140 -2.29 -5.46 -12.76
C SER A 140 -1.37 -5.65 -13.96
N ALA A 141 -1.35 -4.67 -14.87
CA ALA A 141 -0.43 -4.69 -15.99
C ALA A 141 1.02 -4.52 -15.53
N VAL A 142 1.26 -3.79 -14.43
CA VAL A 142 2.61 -3.56 -13.89
C VAL A 142 3.25 -4.87 -13.41
N TYR A 143 2.65 -5.54 -12.42
CA TYR A 143 3.26 -6.75 -11.86
C TYR A 143 3.24 -7.94 -12.83
N LYS A 144 2.25 -8.01 -13.75
CA LYS A 144 2.25 -8.99 -14.84
C LYS A 144 3.39 -8.73 -15.82
N GLY A 145 3.54 -7.49 -16.29
CA GLY A 145 4.60 -7.13 -17.22
C GLY A 145 5.99 -7.42 -16.67
N VAL A 146 6.21 -7.24 -15.37
CA VAL A 146 7.49 -7.65 -14.74
C VAL A 146 7.60 -9.16 -14.62
N GLY A 147 6.58 -9.85 -14.11
CA GLY A 147 6.60 -11.30 -13.92
C GLY A 147 6.77 -12.08 -15.24
N ASP A 148 6.14 -11.59 -16.31
CA ASP A 148 6.15 -12.19 -17.65
C ASP A 148 7.41 -11.81 -18.46
N GLY A 149 8.26 -10.92 -17.92
CA GLY A 149 9.53 -10.54 -18.55
C GLY A 149 9.41 -9.50 -19.67
N GLU A 150 8.34 -8.70 -19.68
CA GLU A 150 8.20 -7.54 -20.57
C GLU A 150 8.94 -6.31 -20.03
N TYR A 151 8.96 -6.15 -18.70
CA TYR A 151 9.59 -5.04 -18.01
C TYR A 151 10.61 -5.54 -16.98
N THR A 152 11.72 -4.82 -16.83
CA THR A 152 12.79 -5.15 -15.88
C THR A 152 12.41 -4.81 -14.45
N VAL A 153 11.72 -3.69 -14.25
CA VAL A 153 11.36 -3.16 -12.93
C VAL A 153 9.89 -2.76 -12.94
N GLY A 154 9.18 -2.94 -11.83
CA GLY A 154 7.82 -2.45 -11.64
C GLY A 154 7.60 -1.84 -10.27
N LEU A 155 6.79 -0.78 -10.23
CA LEU A 155 6.39 -0.08 -9.03
C LEU A 155 5.03 -0.61 -8.56
N THR A 156 4.99 -1.33 -7.44
CA THR A 156 3.78 -2.07 -7.04
C THR A 156 3.65 -2.23 -5.53
N PHE A 157 2.67 -3.01 -5.07
CA PHE A 157 2.50 -3.38 -3.67
C PHE A 157 3.17 -4.71 -3.34
N GLU A 158 3.60 -4.86 -2.10
CA GLU A 158 4.25 -6.09 -1.62
C GLU A 158 3.37 -7.33 -1.82
N GLU A 159 2.07 -7.25 -1.53
CA GLU A 159 1.12 -8.37 -1.64
C GLU A 159 1.23 -9.13 -2.97
N VAL A 160 1.23 -8.37 -4.07
CA VAL A 160 1.30 -8.95 -5.42
C VAL A 160 2.72 -9.39 -5.77
N ALA A 161 3.75 -8.67 -5.35
CA ALA A 161 5.14 -9.07 -5.59
C ALA A 161 5.49 -10.38 -4.85
N VAL A 162 5.05 -10.53 -3.59
CA VAL A 162 5.19 -11.74 -2.77
C VAL A 162 4.51 -12.92 -3.43
N LYS A 163 3.30 -12.71 -3.98
CA LYS A 163 2.61 -13.75 -4.73
C LYS A 163 3.48 -14.29 -5.89
N TYR A 164 4.06 -13.40 -6.69
CA TYR A 164 4.92 -13.83 -7.81
C TYR A 164 6.19 -14.55 -7.33
N VAL A 165 6.80 -14.11 -6.23
CA VAL A 165 7.93 -14.83 -5.61
C VAL A 165 7.51 -16.24 -5.18
N LYS A 166 6.37 -16.37 -4.47
CA LYS A 166 5.83 -17.68 -4.02
C LYS A 166 5.48 -18.59 -5.19
N ASP A 167 4.97 -18.03 -6.28
CA ASP A 167 4.62 -18.76 -7.51
C ASP A 167 5.87 -19.16 -8.33
N GLY A 168 7.09 -18.81 -7.87
CA GLY A 168 8.36 -19.21 -8.49
C GLY A 168 8.79 -18.34 -9.67
N ALA A 169 8.16 -17.18 -9.88
CA ALA A 169 8.58 -16.25 -10.92
C ALA A 169 10.00 -15.72 -10.64
N PRO A 170 10.78 -15.38 -11.68
CA PRO A 170 12.17 -14.91 -11.54
C PRO A 170 12.21 -13.44 -11.09
N VAL A 171 11.56 -13.13 -9.98
CA VAL A 171 11.44 -11.77 -9.45
C VAL A 171 12.02 -11.67 -8.04
N GLU A 172 12.32 -10.46 -7.63
CA GLU A 172 12.68 -10.11 -6.26
C GLU A 172 11.99 -8.82 -5.83
N ILE A 173 11.95 -8.62 -4.51
CA ILE A 173 11.29 -7.49 -3.86
C ILE A 173 12.37 -6.60 -3.27
N VAL A 174 12.34 -5.33 -3.63
CA VAL A 174 13.22 -4.29 -3.09
C VAL A 174 12.37 -3.27 -2.34
N TYR A 175 12.71 -3.05 -1.07
CA TYR A 175 12.18 -1.95 -0.27
C TYR A 175 13.12 -0.76 -0.46
N PRO A 176 12.64 0.39 -0.98
CA PRO A 176 13.51 1.53 -1.24
C PRO A 176 14.26 1.99 0.00
N LYS A 177 15.60 2.08 -0.10
CA LYS A 177 16.47 2.57 0.99
C LYS A 177 16.18 4.00 1.43
N GLU A 178 15.58 4.82 0.56
CA GLU A 178 15.18 6.18 0.85
C GLU A 178 13.98 6.20 1.81
N GLY A 179 13.07 5.22 1.68
CA GLY A 179 11.98 4.99 2.61
C GLY A 179 10.80 4.26 1.94
N THR A 180 10.11 3.43 2.73
CA THR A 180 8.89 2.72 2.33
C THR A 180 7.71 3.18 3.19
N ILE A 181 6.62 3.58 2.55
CA ILE A 181 5.33 3.77 3.19
C ILE A 181 4.63 2.42 3.20
N ALA A 182 4.14 2.03 4.38
CA ALA A 182 3.37 0.82 4.60
C ALA A 182 2.04 1.17 5.26
N LYS A 183 0.97 1.21 4.46
CA LYS A 183 -0.35 1.66 4.91
C LYS A 183 -1.17 0.49 5.43
N PRO A 184 -1.91 0.68 6.54
CA PRO A 184 -2.81 -0.34 6.99
C PRO A 184 -4.17 -0.24 6.29
N ASP A 185 -4.84 -1.37 6.16
CA ASP A 185 -6.26 -1.42 5.86
C ASP A 185 -7.09 -1.51 7.15
N GLY A 186 -8.29 -0.91 7.08
CA GLY A 186 -9.22 -0.90 8.20
C GLY A 186 -10.32 -1.96 8.11
N VAL A 187 -10.80 -2.35 9.28
CA VAL A 187 -12.02 -3.11 9.50
C VAL A 187 -12.81 -2.40 10.59
N VAL A 188 -14.09 -2.15 10.33
CA VAL A 188 -14.94 -1.31 11.18
C VAL A 188 -16.27 -1.98 11.45
N ILE A 189 -16.81 -1.72 12.64
CA ILE A 189 -18.18 -2.07 13.00
C ILE A 189 -19.07 -0.90 12.56
N ILE A 190 -20.16 -1.18 11.85
CA ILE A 190 -21.12 -0.16 11.45
C ILE A 190 -21.98 0.22 12.67
N LYS A 191 -22.18 1.50 12.96
CA LYS A 191 -23.08 1.94 14.04
C LYS A 191 -24.46 1.34 13.86
N ASN A 192 -25.12 1.00 14.96
CA ASN A 192 -26.45 0.37 14.96
C ASN A 192 -26.48 -1.01 14.26
N ALA A 193 -25.33 -1.69 14.11
CA ALA A 193 -25.25 -3.06 13.63
C ALA A 193 -26.23 -3.98 14.38
N LYS A 194 -27.00 -4.78 13.63
CA LYS A 194 -28.04 -5.66 14.19
C LYS A 194 -27.44 -6.80 15.00
N ASN A 195 -26.21 -7.20 14.67
CA ASN A 195 -25.47 -8.26 15.33
C ASN A 195 -24.22 -7.71 16.05
N MET A 196 -24.37 -6.64 16.84
CA MET A 196 -23.27 -5.93 17.50
C MET A 196 -22.27 -6.82 18.25
N GLU A 197 -22.76 -7.79 19.04
CA GLU A 197 -21.89 -8.69 19.79
C GLU A 197 -21.09 -9.64 18.90
N ASN A 198 -21.65 -10.06 17.76
CA ASN A 198 -20.91 -10.85 16.78
C ASN A 198 -19.91 -9.98 15.99
N ALA A 199 -20.24 -8.71 15.74
CA ALA A 199 -19.34 -7.76 15.10
C ALA A 199 -18.08 -7.52 15.95
N LYS A 200 -18.23 -7.32 17.27
CA LYS A 200 -17.10 -7.21 18.21
C LYS A 200 -16.24 -8.48 18.20
N LYS A 201 -16.86 -9.66 18.30
CA LYS A 201 -16.14 -10.95 18.19
C LYS A 201 -15.41 -11.11 16.86
N PHE A 202 -15.96 -10.60 15.77
CA PHE A 202 -15.30 -10.61 14.47
C PHE A 202 -14.06 -9.71 14.46
N ILE A 203 -14.12 -8.52 15.07
CA ILE A 203 -12.95 -7.64 15.24
C ILE A 203 -11.87 -8.31 16.10
N ASP A 204 -12.24 -8.95 17.21
CA ASP A 204 -11.32 -9.73 18.03
C ASP A 204 -10.70 -10.88 17.22
N TYR A 205 -11.51 -11.61 16.44
CA TYR A 205 -11.03 -12.69 15.60
C TYR A 205 -10.05 -12.22 14.53
N VAL A 206 -10.40 -11.20 13.73
CA VAL A 206 -9.54 -10.75 12.61
C VAL A 206 -8.20 -10.16 13.09
N THR A 207 -8.14 -9.68 14.34
CA THR A 207 -6.91 -9.21 14.98
C THR A 207 -6.24 -10.26 15.87
N SER A 208 -6.80 -11.46 15.97
CA SER A 208 -6.19 -12.58 16.70
C SER A 208 -4.92 -13.05 15.99
N LYS A 209 -4.04 -13.72 16.74
CA LYS A 209 -2.82 -14.30 16.17
C LYS A 209 -3.13 -15.29 15.03
N GLU A 210 -4.11 -16.16 15.24
CA GLU A 210 -4.52 -17.17 14.25
C GLU A 210 -4.99 -16.54 12.93
N ALA A 211 -5.87 -15.54 12.98
CA ALA A 211 -6.32 -14.86 11.76
C ALA A 211 -5.20 -14.07 11.08
N GLN A 212 -4.30 -13.50 11.85
CA GLN A 212 -3.16 -12.74 11.33
C GLN A 212 -2.12 -13.67 10.67
N ASP A 213 -1.91 -14.88 11.20
CA ASP A 213 -1.10 -15.91 10.54
C ASP A 213 -1.73 -16.31 9.19
N LEU A 214 -3.07 -16.39 9.09
CA LEU A 214 -3.75 -16.64 7.81
C LEU A 214 -3.58 -15.48 6.82
N ILE A 215 -3.65 -14.23 7.29
CA ILE A 215 -3.43 -13.03 6.45
C ILE A 215 -2.04 -13.06 5.82
N VAL A 216 -1.02 -13.45 6.60
CA VAL A 216 0.37 -13.57 6.10
C VAL A 216 0.53 -14.71 5.11
N ASN A 217 -0.01 -15.89 5.42
CA ASN A 217 0.26 -17.10 4.66
C ASN A 217 -0.59 -17.19 3.38
N GLU A 218 -1.86 -16.83 3.46
CA GLU A 218 -2.84 -17.02 2.39
C GLU A 218 -3.07 -15.76 1.55
N LEU A 219 -3.01 -14.58 2.18
CA LEU A 219 -3.29 -13.31 1.50
C LEU A 219 -2.04 -12.55 1.08
N ASN A 220 -0.83 -13.02 1.46
CA ASN A 220 0.44 -12.36 1.15
C ASN A 220 0.57 -10.94 1.72
N ARG A 221 -0.20 -10.63 2.76
CA ARG A 221 -0.22 -9.31 3.41
C ARG A 221 0.53 -9.36 4.72
N ARG A 222 1.03 -8.22 5.18
CA ARG A 222 1.67 -8.17 6.51
C ARG A 222 0.63 -8.11 7.60
N SER A 223 0.97 -8.76 8.72
CA SER A 223 0.23 -8.61 9.95
C SER A 223 0.43 -7.21 10.54
N VAL A 224 -0.59 -6.71 11.23
CA VAL A 224 -0.49 -5.53 12.11
C VAL A 224 0.08 -5.87 13.50
N ARG A 225 0.26 -7.16 13.82
CA ARG A 225 0.75 -7.61 15.12
C ARG A 225 2.28 -7.73 15.15
N LYS A 226 2.88 -7.34 16.27
CA LYS A 226 4.32 -7.46 16.57
C LYS A 226 4.77 -8.92 16.76
N ASP A 227 3.85 -9.80 17.17
CA ASP A 227 4.12 -11.21 17.47
C ASP A 227 3.79 -12.18 16.31
N VAL A 228 3.55 -11.63 15.11
CA VAL A 228 3.34 -12.36 13.85
C VAL A 228 4.37 -11.88 12.83
N GLY A 229 5.26 -12.78 12.42
CA GLY A 229 6.30 -12.48 11.44
C GLY A 229 5.75 -12.33 10.01
N PRO A 230 6.53 -11.76 9.09
CA PRO A 230 6.14 -11.67 7.69
C PRO A 230 6.21 -13.04 7.01
N ALA A 231 5.73 -13.13 5.77
CA ALA A 231 5.88 -14.34 4.97
C ALA A 231 7.36 -14.71 4.80
N ALA A 232 7.66 -16.00 4.72
CA ALA A 232 9.03 -16.50 4.64
C ALA A 232 9.83 -15.83 3.52
N GLY A 233 11.05 -15.37 3.85
CA GLY A 233 11.96 -14.70 2.92
C GLY A 233 11.77 -13.17 2.81
N LEU A 234 10.76 -12.60 3.47
CA LEU A 234 10.59 -11.15 3.56
C LEU A 234 11.29 -10.57 4.80
N LYS A 235 11.73 -9.32 4.67
CA LYS A 235 12.22 -8.52 5.80
C LYS A 235 11.09 -8.29 6.81
N THR A 236 11.41 -8.24 8.09
CA THR A 236 10.52 -7.72 9.13
C THR A 236 10.24 -6.23 8.91
N LEU A 237 9.22 -5.67 9.57
CA LEU A 237 8.93 -4.23 9.43
C LEU A 237 10.06 -3.38 10.03
N GLU A 238 10.73 -3.88 11.06
CA GLU A 238 11.88 -3.26 11.73
C GLU A 238 13.14 -3.23 10.86
N GLU A 239 13.29 -4.16 9.91
CA GLU A 239 14.37 -4.19 8.92
C GLU A 239 14.11 -3.30 7.70
N ILE A 240 12.90 -2.75 7.58
CA ILE A 240 12.50 -1.84 6.51
C ILE A 240 12.62 -0.41 7.04
N LYS A 241 13.20 0.48 6.24
CA LYS A 241 13.16 1.92 6.55
C LYS A 241 11.75 2.44 6.27
N LEU A 242 10.88 2.32 7.27
CA LEU A 242 9.52 2.84 7.18
C LEU A 242 9.53 4.37 7.29
N ILE A 243 8.72 5.00 6.44
CA ILE A 243 8.41 6.44 6.49
C ILE A 243 6.89 6.60 6.50
N GLN A 244 6.42 7.75 6.99
CA GLN A 244 5.00 8.07 7.08
C GLN A 244 4.68 9.26 6.16
N ASP A 245 3.53 9.20 5.50
CA ASP A 245 2.90 10.36 4.87
C ASP A 245 1.93 11.06 5.83
N ASP A 246 1.65 12.34 5.57
CA ASP A 246 0.46 13.00 6.11
C ASP A 246 -0.75 12.55 5.29
N GLU A 247 -1.47 11.54 5.78
CA GLU A 247 -2.64 10.99 5.09
C GLU A 247 -3.69 12.05 4.79
N LYS A 248 -3.91 13.01 5.70
CA LYS A 248 -4.90 14.08 5.50
C LYS A 248 -4.46 14.96 4.35
N TRP A 249 -3.21 15.39 4.33
CA TRP A 249 -2.65 16.17 3.23
C TRP A 249 -2.73 15.41 1.91
N VAL A 250 -2.36 14.12 1.89
CA VAL A 250 -2.43 13.28 0.68
C VAL A 250 -3.86 13.19 0.14
N ASN A 251 -4.86 13.09 1.01
CA ASN A 251 -6.26 13.06 0.59
C ASN A 251 -6.75 14.41 0.06
N ASP A 252 -6.47 15.48 0.79
CA ASP A 252 -6.86 16.84 0.42
C ASP A 252 -6.22 17.26 -0.92
N ASN A 253 -5.01 16.78 -1.19
CA ASN A 253 -4.24 17.10 -2.39
C ASN A 253 -4.26 15.98 -3.44
N LYS A 254 -5.06 14.91 -3.26
CA LYS A 254 -5.05 13.74 -4.15
C LYS A 254 -5.21 14.10 -5.62
N GLN A 255 -6.18 14.96 -5.93
CA GLN A 255 -6.41 15.40 -7.31
C GLN A 255 -5.25 16.24 -7.83
N ALA A 256 -4.72 17.17 -7.03
CA ALA A 256 -3.58 18.00 -7.40
C ALA A 256 -2.31 17.17 -7.67
N ILE A 257 -2.04 16.13 -6.87
CA ILE A 257 -0.93 15.19 -7.08
C ILE A 257 -1.10 14.48 -8.43
N MET A 258 -2.28 13.94 -8.72
CA MET A 258 -2.54 13.26 -9.99
C MET A 258 -2.40 14.21 -11.20
N ASP A 259 -2.90 15.43 -11.08
CA ASP A 259 -2.82 16.43 -12.15
C ASP A 259 -1.38 16.88 -12.40
N LYS A 260 -0.60 17.13 -11.33
CA LYS A 260 0.83 17.49 -11.44
C LYS A 260 1.65 16.34 -12.01
N TYR A 261 1.39 15.10 -11.62
CA TYR A 261 2.03 13.93 -12.24
C TYR A 261 1.73 13.84 -13.74
N LYS A 262 0.46 14.04 -14.12
CA LYS A 262 0.04 14.02 -15.52
C LYS A 262 0.72 15.13 -16.32
N GLU A 263 0.76 16.35 -15.79
CA GLU A 263 1.46 17.48 -16.41
C GLU A 263 2.94 17.16 -16.67
N ILE A 264 3.65 16.69 -15.65
CA ILE A 264 5.06 16.28 -15.74
C ILE A 264 5.23 15.19 -16.80
N PHE A 265 4.38 14.15 -16.77
CA PHE A 265 4.50 13.03 -17.71
C PHE A 265 4.27 13.47 -19.17
N THR A 266 3.29 14.36 -19.42
CA THR A 266 2.95 14.84 -20.76
C THR A 266 3.89 15.91 -21.32
N SER A 267 4.73 16.49 -20.46
CA SER A 267 5.69 17.54 -20.83
C SER A 267 7.08 17.00 -21.20
N ASN A 268 7.27 15.68 -21.11
CA ASN A 268 8.51 14.97 -21.46
C ASN A 268 8.59 14.57 -22.94
#